data_AF-C8X9K2-F1
#
_entry.id   AF-C8X9K2-F1
#
_cell.length_a   1.000
_cell.length_b   1.000
_cell.length_c   1.000
_cell.angle_alpha   90.00
_cell.angle_beta   90.00
_cell.angle_gamma   90.00
#
_symmetry.space_group_name_H-M   'P 1'
#
loop_
_entity.id
_entity.type
_entity.pdbx_description
1 polymer ?
#
loop_
_entity_poly.entity_id
_entity_poly.type
_entity_poly.pdbx_seq_one_letter_code
_entity_poly.pdbx_strand_id
1 'polypeptide(L)'
;MGWYTCRVTRLLLGPLLRHVGPTDATIWVETDQPAQVRILDAVEQTWTVAGHHYALVQITGLTPGTTTAYEVELDGDRVWPPARTDRDRPASVIRTVDESRPVTIAFGSCRYASSAAVRDPRYDADALAGLSRRLIEQDPQQWPQALILLGDQVYADETTSGTQDKIRQRRDITTGAKEQVADFEEYTWLYHESWTDPDVRWLLSTVPSSMIFDDHDVRDDWNTSQSWRQDMAAQPWWHERIVGALSSYWVYQHLGNLGPRELADNELYQRVRTGGGDAEPLLRAFAEAADAEADGAKGARWSYRRDFGPVRLLVIDSRCGRVLDGRRGMVGEREMDWITEQVDGDYRHLLIGTSLPWLMAPALHDIEAWNEVLCAGRRGRLLAAASEKLRRAADLEHWASFGASFEKLAALIGAVGRGEHAGGGTAPDTVCVLSGDVHHAYIASATLPGGTRSAVYQLTCSPLHNRVPPAMKLAFRAGWSSVAERSVRTLIGTIARIPRPPVRWHRLAGPLFGNDVMSLTLDGSRASIRLDQAGPDGEQPSLREIVRMRLA
;
A
#
# COMPACT_ATOMS: atom_id res chain seq x y z
N MET A 1 -45.30 -22.99 -20.24
CA MET A 1 -43.82 -23.01 -20.30
C MET A 1 -43.33 -21.63 -19.91
N GLY A 2 -43.02 -21.45 -18.62
CA GLY A 2 -42.40 -20.21 -18.14
C GLY A 2 -40.94 -20.20 -18.59
N TRP A 3 -40.56 -19.18 -19.33
CA TRP A 3 -39.17 -18.92 -19.67
C TRP A 3 -38.47 -18.50 -18.38
N TYR A 4 -37.86 -19.45 -17.67
CA TYR A 4 -36.87 -19.13 -16.66
C TYR A 4 -35.68 -18.52 -17.41
N THR A 5 -35.61 -17.19 -17.45
CA THR A 5 -34.36 -16.50 -17.77
C THR A 5 -33.36 -16.91 -16.71
N CYS A 6 -32.51 -17.89 -17.03
CA CYS A 6 -31.37 -18.23 -16.20
C CYS A 6 -30.50 -16.97 -16.12
N ARG A 7 -30.42 -16.37 -14.94
CA ARG A 7 -29.66 -15.15 -14.73
C ARG A 7 -28.18 -15.52 -14.79
N VAL A 8 -27.50 -15.12 -15.86
CA VAL A 8 -26.06 -15.33 -16.03
C VAL A 8 -25.31 -14.65 -14.88
N THR A 9 -24.42 -15.39 -14.21
CA THR A 9 -23.55 -14.89 -13.15
C THR A 9 -22.69 -13.73 -13.67
N ARG A 10 -22.61 -12.63 -12.92
CA ARG A 10 -21.85 -11.43 -13.33
C ARG A 10 -20.58 -11.27 -12.50
N LEU A 11 -19.52 -10.85 -13.18
CA LEU A 11 -18.27 -10.41 -12.58
C LEU A 11 -18.41 -8.96 -12.09
N LEU A 12 -18.58 -8.78 -10.78
CA LEU A 12 -18.70 -7.46 -10.16
C LEU A 12 -17.38 -6.72 -10.19
N LEU A 13 -16.32 -7.36 -9.69
CA LEU A 13 -14.97 -6.80 -9.60
C LEU A 13 -13.91 -7.79 -10.06
N GLY A 14 -12.81 -7.25 -10.59
CA GLY A 14 -11.72 -8.02 -11.18
C GLY A 14 -11.91 -8.36 -12.65
N PRO A 15 -11.06 -9.26 -13.21
CA PRO A 15 -9.98 -9.96 -12.52
C PRO A 15 -8.86 -9.02 -12.06
N LEU A 16 -8.34 -9.27 -10.87
CA LEU A 16 -7.12 -8.66 -10.37
C LEU A 16 -6.01 -9.72 -10.39
N LEU A 17 -4.96 -9.49 -11.17
CA LEU A 17 -3.73 -10.25 -11.09
C LEU A 17 -2.97 -9.82 -9.83
N ARG A 18 -2.68 -10.76 -8.93
CA ARG A 18 -2.18 -10.46 -7.58
C ARG A 18 -0.77 -10.99 -7.38
N HIS A 19 -0.59 -12.30 -7.50
CA HIS A 19 0.72 -12.95 -7.46
C HIS A 19 1.12 -13.39 -8.86
N VAL A 20 2.40 -13.24 -9.18
CA VAL A 20 3.06 -13.93 -10.30
C VAL A 20 4.46 -14.31 -9.85
N GLY A 21 4.74 -15.60 -9.88
CA GLY A 21 6.04 -16.20 -9.66
C GLY A 21 6.66 -16.72 -10.97
N PRO A 22 7.69 -17.59 -10.88
CA PRO A 22 8.29 -18.22 -12.05
C PRO A 22 7.35 -19.20 -12.76
N THR A 23 6.47 -19.88 -12.03
CA THR A 23 5.63 -20.98 -12.56
C THR A 23 4.17 -20.92 -12.14
N ASP A 24 3.78 -19.87 -11.42
CA ASP A 24 2.48 -19.76 -10.79
C ASP A 24 2.00 -18.31 -10.73
N ALA A 25 0.70 -18.16 -10.57
CA ALA A 25 0.04 -16.87 -10.44
C ALA A 25 -1.25 -17.00 -9.62
N THR A 26 -1.74 -15.88 -9.10
CA THR A 26 -3.07 -15.82 -8.48
C THR A 26 -3.89 -14.68 -9.08
N ILE A 27 -5.17 -14.98 -9.34
CA ILE A 27 -6.13 -14.01 -9.85
C ILE A 27 -7.35 -13.98 -8.93
N TRP A 28 -7.67 -12.77 -8.46
CA TRP A 28 -8.80 -12.51 -7.58
C TRP A 28 -10.01 -11.98 -8.36
N VAL A 29 -11.21 -12.41 -7.98
CA VAL A 29 -12.50 -11.94 -8.54
C VAL A 29 -13.59 -11.83 -7.47
N GLU A 30 -14.58 -11.00 -7.74
CA GLU A 30 -15.86 -10.92 -7.00
C GLU A 30 -17.05 -11.13 -7.95
N THR A 31 -18.02 -11.92 -7.53
CA THR A 31 -19.21 -12.29 -8.31
C THR A 31 -20.50 -11.91 -7.60
N ASP A 32 -21.59 -11.73 -8.36
CA ASP A 32 -22.89 -11.31 -7.79
C ASP A 32 -23.71 -12.44 -7.16
N GLN A 33 -23.27 -13.68 -7.31
CA GLN A 33 -23.84 -14.89 -6.71
C GLN A 33 -22.74 -15.97 -6.62
N PRO A 34 -22.93 -17.06 -5.85
CA PRO A 34 -21.98 -18.16 -5.80
C PRO A 34 -21.77 -18.75 -7.20
N ALA A 35 -20.51 -19.01 -7.57
CA ALA A 35 -20.16 -19.48 -8.90
C ALA A 35 -18.89 -20.32 -8.90
N GLN A 36 -18.73 -21.14 -9.95
CA GLN A 36 -17.46 -21.72 -10.32
C GLN A 36 -16.67 -20.73 -11.19
N VAL A 37 -15.46 -20.38 -10.76
CA VAL A 37 -14.56 -19.51 -11.52
C VAL A 37 -13.51 -20.37 -12.21
N ARG A 38 -13.37 -20.23 -13.53
CA ARG A 38 -12.32 -20.90 -14.32
C ARG A 38 -11.43 -19.89 -15.01
N ILE A 39 -10.12 -20.11 -14.90
CA ILE A 39 -9.07 -19.34 -15.58
C ILE A 39 -7.99 -20.31 -16.03
N LEU A 40 -7.74 -20.40 -17.34
CA LEU A 40 -6.95 -21.47 -17.94
C LEU A 40 -7.48 -22.85 -17.47
N ASP A 41 -6.60 -23.73 -17.01
CA ASP A 41 -6.96 -25.05 -16.47
C ASP A 41 -7.29 -25.02 -14.96
N ALA A 42 -7.20 -23.85 -14.30
CA ALA A 42 -7.48 -23.71 -12.88
C ALA A 42 -8.96 -23.40 -12.63
N VAL A 43 -9.52 -24.04 -11.61
CA VAL A 43 -10.92 -23.89 -11.20
C VAL A 43 -10.99 -23.65 -9.70
N GLU A 44 -11.81 -22.69 -9.28
CA GLU A 44 -12.08 -22.38 -7.87
C GLU A 44 -13.57 -22.15 -7.65
N GLN A 45 -14.10 -22.56 -6.50
CA GLN A 45 -15.45 -22.20 -6.09
C GLN A 45 -15.39 -20.89 -5.31
N THR A 46 -16.36 -20.01 -5.54
CA THR A 46 -16.44 -18.78 -4.74
C THR A 46 -16.74 -19.10 -3.28
N TRP A 47 -16.02 -18.46 -2.36
CA TRP A 47 -16.33 -18.42 -0.94
C TRP A 47 -17.08 -17.13 -0.60
N THR A 48 -17.85 -17.15 0.49
CA THR A 48 -18.76 -16.06 0.85
C THR A 48 -18.28 -15.33 2.10
N VAL A 49 -18.28 -14.00 2.07
CA VAL A 49 -18.10 -13.15 3.25
C VAL A 49 -19.14 -12.03 3.21
N ALA A 50 -19.96 -11.95 4.25
CA ALA A 50 -21.01 -10.95 4.45
C ALA A 50 -21.96 -10.84 3.24
N GLY A 51 -22.33 -11.98 2.65
CA GLY A 51 -23.18 -12.06 1.46
C GLY A 51 -22.51 -11.74 0.12
N HIS A 52 -21.21 -11.43 0.09
CA HIS A 52 -20.43 -11.25 -1.14
C HIS A 52 -19.65 -12.51 -1.49
N HIS A 53 -19.43 -12.76 -2.78
CA HIS A 53 -18.83 -14.00 -3.28
C HIS A 53 -17.51 -13.72 -3.98
N TYR A 54 -16.44 -14.36 -3.50
CA TYR A 54 -15.07 -14.08 -3.93
C TYR A 54 -14.37 -15.37 -4.33
N ALA A 55 -13.42 -15.29 -5.26
CA ALA A 55 -12.50 -16.38 -5.53
C ALA A 55 -11.07 -15.84 -5.70
N LEU A 56 -10.09 -16.63 -5.23
CA LEU A 56 -8.68 -16.42 -5.53
C LEU A 56 -8.18 -17.66 -6.27
N VAL A 57 -8.18 -17.60 -7.59
CA VAL A 57 -7.81 -18.72 -8.46
C VAL A 57 -6.29 -18.85 -8.46
N GLN A 58 -5.79 -20.00 -8.02
CA GLN A 58 -4.36 -20.32 -8.03
C GLN A 58 -4.01 -21.09 -9.30
N ILE A 59 -3.16 -20.49 -10.13
CA ILE A 59 -2.70 -21.05 -11.40
C ILE A 59 -1.29 -21.58 -11.19
N THR A 60 -1.03 -22.82 -11.60
CA THR A 60 0.28 -23.47 -11.49
C THR A 60 0.69 -24.09 -12.82
N GLY A 61 1.96 -24.47 -12.95
CA GLY A 61 2.47 -25.10 -14.17
C GLY A 61 2.69 -24.14 -15.34
N LEU A 62 2.76 -22.83 -15.08
CA LEU A 62 3.12 -21.85 -16.09
C LEU A 62 4.57 -22.04 -16.53
N THR A 63 4.86 -21.77 -17.80
CA THR A 63 6.23 -21.83 -18.32
C THR A 63 6.99 -20.58 -17.89
N PRO A 64 8.16 -20.69 -17.23
CA PRO A 64 8.94 -19.52 -16.80
C PRO A 64 9.34 -18.58 -17.94
N GLY A 65 9.37 -17.29 -17.66
CA GLY A 65 9.76 -16.24 -18.62
C GLY A 65 8.84 -16.10 -19.83
N THR A 66 7.58 -16.55 -19.73
CA THR A 66 6.58 -16.46 -20.80
C THR A 66 5.40 -15.56 -20.45
N THR A 67 4.70 -15.14 -21.51
CA THR A 67 3.47 -14.36 -21.44
C THR A 67 2.29 -15.24 -21.86
N THR A 68 1.33 -15.44 -20.97
CA THR A 68 0.14 -16.26 -21.20
C THR A 68 -1.11 -15.39 -21.13
N ALA A 69 -1.83 -15.24 -22.24
CA ALA A 69 -3.14 -14.59 -22.24
C ALA A 69 -4.17 -15.46 -21.51
N TYR A 70 -5.13 -14.83 -20.84
CA TYR A 70 -6.18 -15.55 -20.12
C TYR A 70 -7.54 -14.88 -20.28
N GLU A 71 -8.58 -15.69 -20.07
CA GLU A 71 -9.98 -15.28 -19.98
C GLU A 71 -10.52 -15.71 -18.60
N VAL A 72 -11.63 -15.12 -18.17
CA VAL A 72 -12.35 -15.55 -16.96
C VAL A 72 -13.71 -16.06 -17.35
N GLU A 73 -14.06 -17.25 -16.89
CA GLU A 73 -15.39 -17.83 -17.04
C GLU A 73 -16.04 -18.04 -15.67
N LEU A 74 -17.34 -17.74 -15.59
CA LEU A 74 -18.19 -18.01 -14.45
C LEU A 74 -19.25 -19.02 -14.88
N ASP A 75 -19.28 -20.19 -14.23
CA ASP A 75 -20.23 -21.28 -14.53
C ASP A 75 -20.23 -21.72 -16.01
N GLY A 76 -19.09 -21.55 -16.69
CA GLY A 76 -18.92 -21.87 -18.11
C GLY A 76 -19.11 -20.70 -19.07
N ASP A 77 -19.65 -19.57 -18.62
CA ASP A 77 -19.83 -18.36 -19.43
C ASP A 77 -18.62 -17.43 -19.33
N ARG A 78 -18.03 -17.06 -20.48
CA ARG A 78 -16.91 -16.09 -20.50
C ARG A 78 -17.38 -14.69 -20.14
N VAL A 79 -16.83 -14.14 -19.05
CA VAL A 79 -17.16 -12.80 -18.53
C VAL A 79 -16.00 -11.80 -18.65
N TRP A 80 -14.78 -12.26 -18.89
CA TRP A 80 -13.61 -11.41 -19.12
C TRP A 80 -12.76 -11.92 -20.30
N PRO A 81 -12.31 -11.05 -21.21
CA PRO A 81 -12.59 -9.62 -21.28
C PRO A 81 -14.09 -9.33 -21.54
N PRO A 82 -14.64 -8.18 -21.09
CA PRO A 82 -16.06 -7.92 -21.22
C PRO A 82 -16.44 -7.76 -22.70
N ALA A 83 -17.57 -8.35 -23.10
CA ALA A 83 -18.00 -8.36 -24.52
C ALA A 83 -18.24 -6.97 -25.14
N ARG A 84 -18.38 -5.92 -24.32
CA ARG A 84 -18.76 -4.55 -24.72
C ARG A 84 -17.70 -3.47 -24.47
N THR A 85 -16.43 -3.82 -24.19
CA THR A 85 -15.39 -2.78 -24.09
C THR A 85 -15.06 -2.18 -25.45
N ASP A 86 -14.52 -0.95 -25.45
CA ASP A 86 -13.74 -0.42 -26.57
C ASP A 86 -12.76 -1.49 -27.03
N ARG A 87 -12.76 -1.79 -28.33
CA ARG A 87 -11.98 -2.86 -28.97
C ARG A 87 -10.46 -2.63 -28.93
N ASP A 88 -10.01 -1.63 -28.18
CA ASP A 88 -8.66 -1.08 -28.23
C ASP A 88 -7.75 -1.54 -27.08
N ARG A 89 -8.26 -2.34 -26.12
CA ARG A 89 -7.43 -2.89 -25.04
C ARG A 89 -6.89 -4.28 -25.39
N PRO A 90 -5.57 -4.55 -25.21
CA PRO A 90 -5.01 -5.88 -25.37
C PRO A 90 -5.64 -6.90 -24.41
N ALA A 91 -5.51 -8.18 -24.72
CA ALA A 91 -5.87 -9.24 -23.79
C ALA A 91 -5.08 -9.12 -22.47
N SER A 92 -5.73 -9.43 -21.35
CA SER A 92 -5.03 -9.57 -20.06
C SER A 92 -4.07 -10.76 -20.13
N VAL A 93 -2.88 -10.58 -19.57
CA VAL A 93 -1.82 -11.59 -19.63
C VAL A 93 -1.19 -11.83 -18.26
N ILE A 94 -0.71 -13.05 -18.06
CA ILE A 94 0.17 -13.43 -16.96
C ILE A 94 1.59 -13.45 -17.53
N ARG A 95 2.49 -12.65 -16.95
CA ARG A 95 3.90 -12.58 -17.34
C ARG A 95 4.79 -13.14 -16.25
N THR A 96 5.15 -14.41 -16.38
CA THR A 96 6.00 -15.09 -15.39
C THR A 96 7.39 -14.46 -15.33
N VAL A 97 8.00 -14.50 -14.14
CA VAL A 97 9.29 -13.85 -13.89
C VAL A 97 10.39 -14.54 -14.70
N ASP A 98 11.16 -13.75 -15.45
CA ASP A 98 12.42 -14.14 -16.11
C ASP A 98 13.57 -13.53 -15.32
N GLU A 99 14.30 -14.35 -14.55
CA GLU A 99 15.38 -13.89 -13.67
C GLU A 99 16.58 -13.30 -14.42
N SER A 100 16.67 -13.52 -15.74
CA SER A 100 17.74 -12.98 -16.58
C SER A 100 17.46 -11.56 -17.10
N ARG A 101 16.24 -11.05 -16.92
CA ARG A 101 15.80 -9.76 -17.44
C ARG A 101 15.78 -8.67 -16.36
N PRO A 102 15.84 -7.39 -16.76
CA PRO A 102 15.58 -6.29 -15.86
C PRO A 102 14.21 -6.41 -15.19
N VAL A 103 14.14 -6.08 -13.90
CA VAL A 103 12.90 -6.00 -13.12
C VAL A 103 12.52 -4.54 -12.98
N THR A 104 11.32 -4.18 -13.45
CA THR A 104 10.71 -2.86 -13.31
C THR A 104 9.52 -2.94 -12.37
N ILE A 105 9.57 -2.19 -11.27
CA ILE A 105 8.50 -2.10 -10.29
C ILE A 105 7.87 -0.70 -10.39
N ALA A 106 6.58 -0.64 -10.69
CA ALA A 106 5.80 0.59 -10.57
C ALA A 106 5.24 0.72 -9.15
N PHE A 107 5.20 1.91 -8.58
CA PHE A 107 4.63 2.13 -7.24
C PHE A 107 4.11 3.55 -7.01
N GLY A 108 3.24 3.67 -6.01
CA GLY A 108 2.68 4.92 -5.51
C GLY A 108 1.65 4.69 -4.39
N SER A 109 1.06 5.76 -3.88
CA SER A 109 0.02 5.74 -2.83
C SER A 109 -1.00 6.87 -3.03
N CYS A 110 -1.96 7.01 -2.11
CA CYS A 110 -2.86 8.17 -2.02
C CYS A 110 -3.70 8.36 -3.29
N ARG A 111 -4.55 7.36 -3.56
CA ARG A 111 -5.50 7.39 -4.66
C ARG A 111 -6.90 7.61 -4.10
N TYR A 112 -7.34 8.87 -4.09
CA TYR A 112 -8.62 9.29 -3.51
C TYR A 112 -9.82 8.48 -4.03
N ALA A 113 -10.02 8.50 -5.34
CA ALA A 113 -11.02 7.71 -6.06
C ALA A 113 -10.62 7.62 -7.54
N SER A 114 -11.47 7.07 -8.42
CA SER A 114 -11.27 7.17 -9.87
C SER A 114 -11.58 8.57 -10.40
N SER A 115 -11.00 8.97 -11.53
CA SER A 115 -11.33 10.26 -12.17
C SER A 115 -12.83 10.38 -12.47
N ALA A 116 -13.50 9.29 -12.86
CA ALA A 116 -14.95 9.29 -13.09
C ALA A 116 -15.78 9.54 -11.81
N ALA A 117 -15.25 9.17 -10.63
CA ALA A 117 -15.92 9.37 -9.34
C ALA A 117 -15.70 10.78 -8.78
N VAL A 118 -14.57 11.41 -9.11
CA VAL A 118 -14.22 12.76 -8.64
C VAL A 118 -14.85 13.82 -9.54
N ARG A 119 -15.77 14.62 -9.01
CA ARG A 119 -16.46 15.70 -9.75
C ARG A 119 -15.76 17.06 -9.66
N ASP A 120 -14.61 17.14 -9.00
CA ASP A 120 -13.88 18.38 -8.76
C ASP A 120 -12.82 18.63 -9.87
N PRO A 121 -12.99 19.66 -10.72
CA PRO A 121 -12.09 19.93 -11.85
C PRO A 121 -10.68 20.39 -11.43
N ARG A 122 -10.40 20.47 -10.12
CA ARG A 122 -9.09 20.81 -9.58
C ARG A 122 -8.17 19.60 -9.40
N TYR A 123 -8.69 18.39 -9.62
CA TYR A 123 -7.90 17.17 -9.66
C TYR A 123 -7.30 17.00 -11.06
N ASP A 124 -6.02 16.60 -11.11
CA ASP A 124 -5.41 16.12 -12.34
C ASP A 124 -5.89 14.67 -12.62
N ALA A 125 -5.58 14.12 -13.80
CA ALA A 125 -5.96 12.75 -14.14
C ALA A 125 -5.37 11.72 -13.14
N ASP A 126 -6.03 10.55 -13.04
CA ASP A 126 -5.53 9.41 -12.26
C ASP A 126 -4.25 8.84 -12.89
N ALA A 127 -3.15 8.80 -12.12
CA ALA A 127 -1.86 8.32 -12.60
C ALA A 127 -1.87 6.83 -12.96
N LEU A 128 -2.72 6.01 -12.33
CA LEU A 128 -2.89 4.59 -12.69
C LEU A 128 -3.63 4.45 -14.03
N ALA A 129 -4.64 5.29 -14.28
CA ALA A 129 -5.32 5.33 -15.58
C ALA A 129 -4.34 5.76 -16.69
N GLY A 130 -3.49 6.76 -16.41
CA GLY A 130 -2.42 7.17 -17.32
C GLY A 130 -1.37 6.07 -17.55
N LEU A 131 -1.01 5.31 -16.51
CA LEU A 131 -0.10 4.17 -16.64
C LEU A 131 -0.71 3.11 -17.56
N SER A 132 -1.98 2.76 -17.34
CA SER A 132 -2.74 1.82 -18.18
C SER A 132 -2.64 2.18 -19.67
N ARG A 133 -2.92 3.44 -20.02
CA ARG A 133 -2.84 3.94 -21.41
C ARG A 133 -1.45 3.83 -21.99
N ARG A 134 -0.43 4.20 -21.23
CA ARG A 134 0.95 4.03 -21.68
C ARG A 134 1.28 2.56 -21.96
N LEU A 135 0.85 1.63 -21.11
CA LEU A 135 1.13 0.21 -21.32
C LEU A 135 0.46 -0.31 -22.60
N ILE A 136 -0.76 0.12 -22.90
CA ILE A 136 -1.46 -0.24 -24.14
C ILE A 136 -0.64 0.14 -25.39
N GLU A 137 0.06 1.28 -25.36
CA GLU A 137 0.85 1.80 -26.47
C GLU A 137 2.31 1.30 -26.49
N GLN A 138 2.77 0.68 -25.41
CA GLN A 138 4.17 0.31 -25.20
C GLN A 138 4.39 -1.20 -25.39
N ASP A 139 5.59 -1.59 -25.83
CA ASP A 139 5.98 -3.00 -25.92
C ASP A 139 5.78 -3.71 -24.56
N PRO A 140 5.04 -4.85 -24.51
CA PRO A 140 4.85 -5.64 -23.28
C PRO A 140 6.12 -6.05 -22.55
N GLN A 141 7.27 -6.09 -23.23
CA GLN A 141 8.57 -6.34 -22.59
C GLN A 141 9.03 -5.19 -21.68
N GLN A 142 8.49 -3.99 -21.88
CA GLN A 142 8.81 -2.80 -21.10
C GLN A 142 7.78 -2.51 -19.99
N TRP A 143 6.68 -3.28 -19.93
CA TRP A 143 5.70 -3.13 -18.87
C TRP A 143 6.29 -3.56 -17.52
N PRO A 144 5.90 -2.88 -16.41
CA PRO A 144 6.40 -3.21 -15.07
C PRO A 144 6.04 -4.64 -14.69
N GLN A 145 6.96 -5.37 -14.06
CA GLN A 145 6.76 -6.73 -13.56
C GLN A 145 5.83 -6.76 -12.35
N ALA A 146 5.70 -5.65 -11.60
CA ALA A 146 4.72 -5.52 -10.52
C ALA A 146 4.31 -4.05 -10.28
N LEU A 147 3.12 -3.88 -9.70
CA LEU A 147 2.59 -2.63 -9.18
C LEU A 147 2.49 -2.72 -7.65
N ILE A 148 3.20 -1.87 -6.92
CA ILE A 148 3.17 -1.84 -5.45
C ILE A 148 2.41 -0.60 -4.99
N LEU A 149 1.28 -0.79 -4.32
CA LEU A 149 0.47 0.30 -3.80
C LEU A 149 0.68 0.41 -2.28
N LEU A 150 1.19 1.56 -1.85
CA LEU A 150 1.78 1.77 -0.52
C LEU A 150 0.90 2.63 0.37
N GLY A 151 -0.39 2.34 0.43
CA GLY A 151 -1.34 3.02 1.31
C GLY A 151 -2.36 3.87 0.57
N ASP A 152 -3.51 4.09 1.20
CA ASP A 152 -4.61 4.91 0.71
C ASP A 152 -5.11 4.45 -0.67
N GLN A 153 -5.49 3.17 -0.74
CA GLN A 153 -6.13 2.60 -1.92
C GLN A 153 -7.60 3.01 -2.02
N VAL A 154 -8.21 3.29 -0.87
CA VAL A 154 -9.56 3.82 -0.69
C VAL A 154 -9.54 4.87 0.42
N TYR A 155 -10.46 5.83 0.36
CA TYR A 155 -10.62 6.87 1.39
C TYR A 155 -11.95 6.68 2.09
N ALA A 156 -11.89 6.09 3.27
CA ALA A 156 -13.09 5.68 3.98
C ALA A 156 -13.70 6.83 4.79
N ASP A 157 -12.91 7.83 5.14
CA ASP A 157 -13.27 9.02 5.92
C ASP A 157 -13.46 10.29 5.07
N GLU A 158 -12.96 10.28 3.84
CA GLU A 158 -13.25 11.28 2.81
C GLU A 158 -13.91 10.58 1.60
N THR A 159 -15.24 10.52 1.59
CA THR A 159 -15.99 9.78 0.56
C THR A 159 -16.47 10.70 -0.57
N THR A 160 -16.52 10.18 -1.79
CA THR A 160 -17.06 10.92 -2.95
C THR A 160 -18.57 11.16 -2.81
N SER A 161 -19.11 12.14 -3.54
CA SER A 161 -20.55 12.45 -3.48
C SER A 161 -21.42 11.24 -3.85
N GLY A 162 -20.97 10.40 -4.78
CA GLY A 162 -21.69 9.19 -5.19
C GLY A 162 -21.77 8.16 -4.07
N THR A 163 -20.66 7.93 -3.36
CA THR A 163 -20.64 7.07 -2.18
C THR A 163 -21.47 7.66 -1.03
N GLN A 164 -21.39 8.96 -0.78
CA GLN A 164 -22.21 9.64 0.22
C GLN A 164 -23.71 9.49 -0.04
N ASP A 165 -24.15 9.55 -1.30
CA ASP A 165 -25.55 9.35 -1.65
C ASP A 165 -26.04 7.94 -1.32
N LYS A 166 -25.21 6.91 -1.54
CA LYS A 166 -25.51 5.53 -1.13
C LYS A 166 -25.60 5.41 0.40
N ILE A 167 -24.67 6.04 1.13
CA ILE A 167 -24.66 6.06 2.59
C ILE A 167 -25.94 6.72 3.13
N ARG A 168 -26.33 7.89 2.61
CA ARG A 168 -27.56 8.62 2.98
C ARG A 168 -28.83 7.80 2.77
N GLN A 169 -28.83 6.93 1.76
CA GLN A 169 -29.97 6.03 1.48
C GLN A 169 -30.03 4.84 2.43
N ARG A 170 -28.89 4.42 3.01
CA ARG A 170 -28.80 3.21 3.85
C ARG A 170 -29.00 3.49 5.34
N ARG A 171 -28.48 4.60 5.85
CA ARG A 171 -28.52 4.93 7.29
C ARG A 171 -28.57 6.43 7.57
N ASP A 172 -28.96 6.78 8.79
CA ASP A 172 -28.93 8.17 9.27
C ASP A 172 -27.49 8.69 9.39
N ILE A 173 -27.19 9.77 8.67
CA ILE A 173 -25.88 10.42 8.64
C ILE A 173 -25.73 11.57 9.65
N THR A 174 -26.79 11.89 10.41
CA THR A 174 -26.71 12.91 11.47
C THR A 174 -26.03 12.38 12.74
N THR A 175 -25.86 11.07 12.82
CA THR A 175 -25.24 10.35 13.94
C THR A 175 -24.16 9.38 13.43
N GLY A 176 -23.42 8.74 14.35
CA GLY A 176 -22.42 7.73 14.00
C GLY A 176 -21.26 8.26 13.15
N ALA A 177 -20.88 7.49 12.12
CA ALA A 177 -19.81 7.82 11.18
C ALA A 177 -20.18 8.93 10.18
N LYS A 178 -21.39 9.49 10.25
CA LYS A 178 -21.87 10.54 9.33
C LYS A 178 -21.79 10.09 7.86
N GLU A 179 -21.15 10.87 7.00
CA GLU A 179 -20.98 10.59 5.56
C GLU A 179 -19.77 9.71 5.26
N GLN A 180 -18.99 9.34 6.28
CA GLN A 180 -17.87 8.40 6.16
C GLN A 180 -18.41 6.97 6.16
N VAL A 181 -17.67 6.03 5.59
CA VAL A 181 -17.99 4.59 5.62
C VAL A 181 -18.18 4.08 7.08
N ALA A 182 -19.00 3.07 7.33
CA ALA A 182 -19.28 2.60 8.70
C ALA A 182 -19.06 1.10 8.92
N ASP A 183 -19.15 0.29 7.87
CA ASP A 183 -19.13 -1.16 7.97
C ASP A 183 -18.59 -1.82 6.70
N PHE A 184 -18.48 -3.15 6.71
CA PHE A 184 -17.95 -3.96 5.61
C PHE A 184 -18.65 -3.68 4.26
N GLU A 185 -19.98 -3.61 4.25
CA GLU A 185 -20.75 -3.38 3.02
C GLU A 185 -20.42 -2.01 2.43
N GLU A 186 -20.32 -0.95 3.24
CA GLU A 186 -19.94 0.38 2.73
C GLU A 186 -18.48 0.40 2.22
N TYR A 187 -17.58 -0.40 2.80
CA TYR A 187 -16.22 -0.59 2.26
C TYR A 187 -16.23 -1.23 0.87
N THR A 188 -17.12 -2.20 0.59
CA THR A 188 -17.20 -2.83 -0.75
C THR A 188 -17.49 -1.78 -1.82
N TRP A 189 -18.27 -0.75 -1.50
CA TRP A 189 -18.59 0.33 -2.44
C TRP A 189 -17.36 1.16 -2.80
N LEU A 190 -16.43 1.40 -1.86
CA LEU A 190 -15.19 2.10 -2.13
C LEU A 190 -14.29 1.30 -3.08
N TYR A 191 -14.19 -0.02 -2.89
CA TYR A 191 -13.42 -0.89 -3.78
C TYR A 191 -14.05 -0.97 -5.18
N HIS A 192 -15.38 -1.06 -5.26
CA HIS A 192 -16.10 -1.02 -6.54
C HIS A 192 -15.85 0.31 -7.26
N GLU A 193 -16.03 1.45 -6.57
CA GLU A 193 -15.78 2.79 -7.13
C GLU A 193 -14.32 2.96 -7.58
N SER A 194 -13.38 2.39 -6.84
CA SER A 194 -11.95 2.53 -7.08
C SER A 194 -11.44 1.67 -8.24
N TRP A 195 -11.89 0.42 -8.35
CA TRP A 195 -11.27 -0.58 -9.24
C TRP A 195 -12.15 -1.00 -10.43
N THR A 196 -13.37 -0.47 -10.57
CA THR A 196 -14.20 -0.73 -11.77
C THR A 196 -13.92 0.22 -12.93
N ASP A 197 -13.16 1.30 -12.72
CA ASP A 197 -12.69 2.17 -13.81
C ASP A 197 -12.03 1.32 -14.92
N PRO A 198 -12.42 1.46 -16.20
CA PRO A 198 -11.94 0.57 -17.26
C PRO A 198 -10.42 0.53 -17.43
N ASP A 199 -9.72 1.65 -17.22
CA ASP A 199 -8.28 1.72 -17.37
C ASP A 199 -7.57 1.09 -16.17
N VAL A 200 -8.02 1.39 -14.96
CA VAL A 200 -7.47 0.77 -13.73
C VAL A 200 -7.81 -0.71 -13.65
N ARG A 201 -9.03 -1.13 -14.02
CA ARG A 201 -9.45 -2.53 -14.03
C ARG A 201 -8.62 -3.36 -15.01
N TRP A 202 -8.33 -2.84 -16.21
CA TRP A 202 -7.45 -3.51 -17.15
C TRP A 202 -6.00 -3.57 -16.62
N LEU A 203 -5.48 -2.48 -16.07
CA LEU A 203 -4.13 -2.45 -15.47
C LEU A 203 -3.99 -3.53 -14.39
N LEU A 204 -4.94 -3.59 -13.45
CA LEU A 204 -4.95 -4.58 -12.36
C LEU A 204 -5.15 -6.01 -12.88
N SER A 205 -5.73 -6.21 -14.05
CA SER A 205 -5.84 -7.54 -14.68
C SER A 205 -4.54 -8.02 -15.33
N THR A 206 -3.56 -7.15 -15.58
CA THR A 206 -2.40 -7.49 -16.43
C THR A 206 -1.05 -7.26 -15.74
N VAL A 207 -1.01 -6.36 -14.76
CA VAL A 207 0.17 -6.13 -13.91
C VAL A 207 -0.13 -6.66 -12.51
N PRO A 208 0.66 -7.62 -11.99
CA PRO A 208 0.42 -8.14 -10.64
C PRO A 208 0.57 -7.03 -9.62
N SER A 209 -0.43 -6.91 -8.75
CA SER A 209 -0.50 -5.85 -7.76
C SER A 209 -0.31 -6.39 -6.34
N SER A 210 0.54 -5.72 -5.56
CA SER A 210 0.70 -5.97 -4.13
C SER A 210 0.45 -4.67 -3.36
N MET A 211 -0.21 -4.77 -2.20
CA MET A 211 -0.82 -3.62 -1.53
C MET A 211 -0.53 -3.65 -0.02
N ILE A 212 -0.37 -2.48 0.58
CA ILE A 212 -0.42 -2.28 2.03
C ILE A 212 -1.24 -1.03 2.28
N PHE A 213 -2.21 -1.09 3.19
CA PHE A 213 -3.03 0.03 3.63
C PHE A 213 -2.26 1.15 4.34
N ASP A 214 -2.86 2.34 4.35
CA ASP A 214 -2.53 3.43 5.26
C ASP A 214 -3.70 3.74 6.22
N ASP A 215 -3.70 4.91 6.83
CA ASP A 215 -4.78 5.40 7.65
C ASP A 215 -6.07 5.67 6.88
N HIS A 216 -6.11 6.29 5.69
CA HIS A 216 -7.41 6.57 5.05
C HIS A 216 -8.18 5.31 4.62
N ASP A 217 -7.50 4.16 4.50
CA ASP A 217 -8.16 2.86 4.38
C ASP A 217 -9.04 2.51 5.61
N VAL A 218 -8.82 3.17 6.75
CA VAL A 218 -9.56 3.00 8.01
C VAL A 218 -10.17 4.30 8.51
N ARG A 219 -9.42 5.38 8.62
CA ARG A 219 -9.76 6.77 8.93
C ARG A 219 -8.43 7.54 9.09
N ASP A 220 -8.34 8.77 8.62
CA ASP A 220 -7.27 9.72 8.95
C ASP A 220 -6.83 9.62 10.43
N ASP A 221 -5.52 9.71 10.66
CA ASP A 221 -4.85 9.56 11.98
C ASP A 221 -4.96 8.15 12.61
N TRP A 222 -5.37 7.11 11.86
CA TRP A 222 -5.57 5.79 12.45
C TRP A 222 -4.30 5.26 13.14
N ASN A 223 -4.46 4.94 14.42
CA ASN A 223 -3.38 4.51 15.32
C ASN A 223 -2.26 5.57 15.48
N THR A 224 -2.56 6.87 15.38
CA THR A 224 -1.58 7.94 15.65
C THR A 224 -1.11 7.94 17.10
N SER A 225 -1.94 7.55 18.08
CA SER A 225 -1.52 7.45 19.49
C SER A 225 -2.44 6.66 20.40
N GLN A 226 -1.97 6.32 21.60
CA GLN A 226 -2.78 5.64 22.61
C GLN A 226 -3.96 6.50 23.07
N SER A 227 -3.78 7.82 23.19
CA SER A 227 -4.89 8.72 23.54
C SER A 227 -5.93 8.77 22.43
N TRP A 228 -5.50 8.77 21.17
CA TRP A 228 -6.39 8.67 20.02
C TRP A 228 -7.17 7.34 20.02
N ARG A 229 -6.50 6.20 20.27
CA ARG A 229 -7.17 4.89 20.33
C ARG A 229 -8.24 4.85 21.42
N GLN A 230 -7.97 5.42 22.59
CA GLN A 230 -8.93 5.51 23.69
C GLN A 230 -10.15 6.38 23.32
N ASP A 231 -9.92 7.54 22.69
CA ASP A 231 -11.00 8.43 22.24
C ASP A 231 -11.89 7.76 21.18
N MET A 232 -11.28 7.03 20.25
CA MET A 232 -11.98 6.31 19.19
C MET A 232 -12.73 5.08 19.73
N ALA A 233 -12.12 4.31 20.62
CA ALA A 233 -12.78 3.18 21.29
C ALA A 233 -14.00 3.61 22.12
N ALA A 234 -14.05 4.87 22.58
CA ALA A 234 -15.22 5.43 23.25
C ALA A 234 -16.36 5.82 22.30
N GLN A 235 -16.12 5.90 20.98
CA GLN A 235 -17.16 6.20 20.00
C GLN A 235 -18.03 4.95 19.75
N PRO A 236 -19.37 5.07 19.79
CA PRO A 236 -20.27 3.92 19.67
C PRO A 236 -20.25 3.26 18.28
N TRP A 237 -19.76 3.97 17.25
CA TRP A 237 -19.70 3.49 15.87
C TRP A 237 -18.33 2.91 15.48
N TRP A 238 -17.29 3.11 16.31
CA TRP A 238 -15.92 2.79 15.92
C TRP A 238 -15.67 1.30 15.75
N HIS A 239 -16.28 0.46 16.60
CA HIS A 239 -16.08 -0.98 16.54
C HIS A 239 -16.49 -1.58 15.19
N GLU A 240 -17.68 -1.24 14.68
CA GLU A 240 -18.14 -1.72 13.36
C GLU A 240 -17.24 -1.21 12.23
N ARG A 241 -16.78 0.04 12.33
CA ARG A 241 -15.86 0.64 11.35
C ARG A 241 -14.55 -0.14 11.27
N ILE A 242 -13.88 -0.38 12.40
CA ILE A 242 -12.57 -1.03 12.40
C ILE A 242 -12.67 -2.49 11.97
N VAL A 243 -13.73 -3.20 12.39
CA VAL A 243 -14.00 -4.57 11.96
C VAL A 243 -14.24 -4.64 10.46
N GLY A 244 -15.07 -3.74 9.92
CA GLY A 244 -15.33 -3.65 8.48
C GLY A 244 -14.06 -3.31 7.67
N ALA A 245 -13.22 -2.42 8.19
CA ALA A 245 -11.99 -2.00 7.53
C ALA A 245 -11.00 -3.15 7.42
N LEU A 246 -10.68 -3.82 8.52
CA LEU A 246 -9.71 -4.92 8.53
C LEU A 246 -10.24 -6.17 7.79
N SER A 247 -11.55 -6.43 7.88
CA SER A 247 -12.18 -7.53 7.13
C SER A 247 -12.13 -7.28 5.63
N SER A 248 -12.48 -6.07 5.17
CA SER A 248 -12.41 -5.73 3.75
C SER A 248 -10.97 -5.64 3.26
N TYR A 249 -10.04 -5.07 4.03
CA TYR A 249 -8.61 -5.07 3.72
C TYR A 249 -8.07 -6.49 3.52
N TRP A 250 -8.46 -7.44 4.37
CA TRP A 250 -8.09 -8.84 4.22
C TRP A 250 -8.53 -9.40 2.85
N VAL A 251 -9.80 -9.22 2.49
CA VAL A 251 -10.39 -9.77 1.26
C VAL A 251 -9.83 -9.11 0.00
N TYR A 252 -9.85 -7.78 -0.05
CA TYR A 252 -9.59 -7.01 -1.28
C TYR A 252 -8.10 -6.77 -1.51
N GLN A 253 -7.30 -6.65 -0.45
CA GLN A 253 -5.90 -6.25 -0.55
C GLN A 253 -4.93 -7.35 -0.07
N HIS A 254 -4.97 -7.70 1.21
CA HIS A 254 -3.93 -8.52 1.84
C HIS A 254 -3.87 -9.95 1.28
N LEU A 255 -5.01 -10.61 1.12
CA LEU A 255 -5.06 -12.01 0.69
C LEU A 255 -4.32 -12.23 -0.65
N GLY A 256 -4.43 -11.27 -1.57
CA GLY A 256 -3.74 -11.34 -2.86
C GLY A 256 -2.23 -11.12 -2.79
N ASN A 257 -1.69 -10.57 -1.70
CA ASN A 257 -0.24 -10.40 -1.56
C ASN A 257 0.48 -11.74 -1.39
N LEU A 258 -0.21 -12.74 -0.84
CA LEU A 258 0.33 -14.06 -0.52
C LEU A 258 0.49 -14.93 -1.78
N GLY A 259 1.63 -15.62 -1.90
CA GLY A 259 1.85 -16.62 -2.94
C GLY A 259 1.15 -17.95 -2.65
N PRO A 260 1.06 -18.87 -3.62
CA PRO A 260 0.38 -20.16 -3.47
C PRO A 260 0.84 -20.99 -2.26
N ARG A 261 2.15 -20.98 -1.94
CA ARG A 261 2.68 -21.69 -0.76
C ARG A 261 2.20 -21.07 0.55
N GLU A 262 2.29 -19.74 0.67
CA GLU A 262 1.82 -19.03 1.86
C GLU A 262 0.30 -19.19 2.04
N LEU A 263 -0.46 -19.18 0.94
CA LEU A 263 -1.90 -19.44 0.96
C LEU A 263 -2.21 -20.86 1.44
N ALA A 264 -1.43 -21.87 1.04
CA ALA A 264 -1.62 -23.24 1.51
C ALA A 264 -1.46 -23.37 3.04
N ASP A 265 -0.51 -22.62 3.61
CA ASP A 265 -0.23 -22.62 5.05
C ASP A 265 -1.09 -21.62 5.85
N ASN A 266 -1.88 -20.77 5.18
CA ASN A 266 -2.70 -19.75 5.85
C ASN A 266 -4.00 -20.33 6.41
N GLU A 267 -4.03 -20.57 7.73
CA GLU A 267 -5.17 -21.18 8.42
C GLU A 267 -6.51 -20.44 8.22
N LEU A 268 -6.49 -19.10 8.28
CA LEU A 268 -7.70 -18.29 8.09
C LEU A 268 -8.24 -18.47 6.68
N TYR A 269 -7.39 -18.34 5.66
CA TYR A 269 -7.80 -18.52 4.26
C TYR A 269 -8.33 -19.92 4.00
N GLN A 270 -7.68 -20.98 4.51
CA GLN A 270 -8.19 -22.34 4.33
C GLN A 270 -9.58 -22.50 4.94
N ARG A 271 -9.80 -21.97 6.14
CA ARG A 271 -11.12 -22.01 6.80
C ARG A 271 -12.20 -21.23 6.04
N VAL A 272 -11.87 -20.04 5.53
CA VAL A 272 -12.78 -19.23 4.69
C VAL A 272 -13.11 -19.98 3.40
N ARG A 273 -12.09 -20.49 2.70
CA ARG A 273 -12.21 -21.16 1.40
C ARG A 273 -13.01 -22.46 1.47
N THR A 274 -12.83 -23.28 2.50
CA THR A 274 -13.44 -24.62 2.58
C THR A 274 -14.63 -24.70 3.54
N GLY A 275 -15.01 -23.60 4.20
CA GLY A 275 -16.02 -23.59 5.27
C GLY A 275 -17.46 -23.89 4.83
N GLY A 276 -17.79 -23.71 3.55
CA GLY A 276 -19.09 -24.08 2.97
C GLY A 276 -20.27 -23.17 3.36
N GLY A 277 -20.02 -21.98 3.90
CA GLY A 277 -21.03 -21.00 4.30
C GLY A 277 -20.48 -19.58 4.30
N ASP A 278 -21.24 -18.63 4.84
CA ASP A 278 -20.76 -17.25 5.01
C ASP A 278 -19.70 -17.18 6.12
N ALA A 279 -18.49 -16.75 5.75
CA ALA A 279 -17.35 -16.65 6.64
C ALA A 279 -17.27 -15.31 7.37
N GLU A 280 -18.28 -14.44 7.30
CA GLU A 280 -18.33 -13.17 8.04
C GLU A 280 -17.99 -13.33 9.54
N PRO A 281 -18.58 -14.27 10.32
CA PRO A 281 -18.26 -14.37 11.74
C PRO A 281 -16.78 -14.69 12.01
N LEU A 282 -16.17 -15.49 11.12
CA LEU A 282 -14.76 -15.84 11.21
C LEU A 282 -13.88 -14.62 10.93
N LEU A 283 -14.21 -13.86 9.89
CA LEU A 283 -13.41 -12.70 9.49
C LEU A 283 -13.56 -11.53 10.47
N ARG A 284 -14.77 -11.33 11.03
CA ARG A 284 -15.00 -10.38 12.12
C ARG A 284 -14.15 -10.68 13.35
N ALA A 285 -14.16 -11.94 13.80
CA ALA A 285 -13.34 -12.35 14.96
C ALA A 285 -11.83 -12.16 14.70
N PHE A 286 -11.37 -12.43 13.47
CA PHE A 286 -10.00 -12.14 13.08
C PHE A 286 -9.69 -10.63 13.09
N ALA A 287 -10.57 -9.80 12.54
CA ALA A 287 -10.42 -8.35 12.51
C ALA A 287 -10.36 -7.76 13.93
N GLU A 288 -11.21 -8.22 14.85
CA GLU A 288 -11.17 -7.83 16.26
C GLU A 288 -9.83 -8.19 16.92
N ALA A 289 -9.33 -9.41 16.67
CA ALA A 289 -8.03 -9.84 17.17
C ALA A 289 -6.87 -9.05 16.55
N ALA A 290 -6.98 -8.66 15.28
CA ALA A 290 -5.98 -7.87 14.57
C ALA A 290 -5.89 -6.44 15.11
N ASP A 291 -7.01 -5.79 15.45
CA ASP A 291 -6.99 -4.45 16.07
C ASP A 291 -6.47 -4.50 17.53
N ALA A 292 -6.82 -5.56 18.26
CA ALA A 292 -6.43 -5.74 19.65
C ALA A 292 -4.91 -5.69 19.82
N GLU A 293 -4.46 -4.88 20.77
CA GLU A 293 -3.07 -4.83 21.21
C GLU A 293 -2.98 -5.53 22.57
N ALA A 294 -2.26 -6.64 22.61
CA ALA A 294 -2.08 -7.45 23.81
C ALA A 294 -0.59 -7.80 23.97
N ASP A 295 -0.06 -7.63 25.18
CA ASP A 295 1.34 -7.93 25.53
C ASP A 295 2.39 -7.28 24.60
N GLY A 296 2.10 -6.08 24.09
CA GLY A 296 2.99 -5.36 23.17
C GLY A 296 3.06 -5.97 21.76
N ALA A 297 2.04 -6.73 21.36
CA ALA A 297 1.90 -7.31 20.03
C ALA A 297 0.47 -7.18 19.51
N LYS A 298 0.33 -7.31 18.19
CA LYS A 298 -0.94 -7.36 17.47
C LYS A 298 -1.33 -8.81 17.21
N GLY A 299 -2.63 -9.08 17.11
CA GLY A 299 -3.14 -10.44 16.87
C GLY A 299 -2.97 -10.93 15.43
N ALA A 300 -2.53 -10.06 14.51
CA ALA A 300 -2.28 -10.40 13.11
C ALA A 300 -1.01 -9.71 12.59
N ARG A 301 -0.41 -10.30 11.55
CA ARG A 301 0.69 -9.70 10.78
C ARG A 301 0.20 -9.41 9.37
N TRP A 302 0.29 -8.15 8.95
CA TRP A 302 -0.05 -7.73 7.59
C TRP A 302 1.18 -7.56 6.70
N SER A 303 2.38 -7.44 7.30
CA SER A 303 3.67 -7.46 6.60
C SER A 303 3.88 -8.76 5.82
N TYR A 304 4.48 -8.64 4.63
CA TYR A 304 4.70 -9.76 3.70
C TYR A 304 6.00 -9.58 2.89
N ARG A 305 6.43 -10.65 2.22
CA ARG A 305 7.61 -10.65 1.37
C ARG A 305 7.27 -11.20 -0.01
N ARG A 306 7.91 -10.65 -1.05
CA ARG A 306 7.87 -11.15 -2.42
C ARG A 306 9.28 -11.13 -2.99
N ASP A 307 9.60 -12.13 -3.80
CA ASP A 307 10.87 -12.17 -4.55
C ASP A 307 10.57 -12.15 -6.05
N PHE A 308 11.31 -11.32 -6.79
CA PHE A 308 11.25 -11.17 -8.24
C PHE A 308 12.64 -11.49 -8.82
N GLY A 309 13.04 -12.76 -8.73
CA GLY A 309 14.39 -13.21 -9.05
C GLY A 309 15.43 -12.54 -8.13
N PRO A 310 16.37 -11.73 -8.67
CA PRO A 310 17.42 -11.10 -7.87
C PRO A 310 16.94 -9.89 -7.03
N VAL A 311 15.64 -9.58 -7.03
CA VAL A 311 15.05 -8.46 -6.30
C VAL A 311 14.14 -8.98 -5.20
N ARG A 312 14.42 -8.62 -3.95
CA ARG A 312 13.54 -8.89 -2.81
C ARG A 312 12.70 -7.66 -2.49
N LEU A 313 11.41 -7.84 -2.31
CA LEU A 313 10.49 -6.86 -1.74
C LEU A 313 10.03 -7.34 -0.36
N LEU A 314 10.28 -6.54 0.67
CA LEU A 314 9.76 -6.71 2.02
C LEU A 314 8.83 -5.55 2.33
N VAL A 315 7.54 -5.81 2.58
CA VAL A 315 6.56 -4.78 2.90
C VAL A 315 6.22 -4.82 4.38
N ILE A 316 6.36 -3.66 5.04
CA ILE A 316 6.17 -3.44 6.46
C ILE A 316 4.84 -2.70 6.68
N ASP A 317 3.98 -3.28 7.50
CA ASP A 317 2.77 -2.62 8.01
C ASP A 317 3.15 -1.57 9.08
N SER A 318 3.06 -0.31 8.70
CA SER A 318 3.35 0.84 9.56
C SER A 318 2.11 1.46 10.23
N ARG A 319 0.95 0.80 10.17
CA ARG A 319 -0.32 1.29 10.74
C ARG A 319 -0.93 0.33 11.75
N CYS A 320 -1.29 -0.88 11.33
CA CYS A 320 -1.90 -1.85 12.25
C CYS A 320 -0.85 -2.46 13.17
N GLY A 321 0.36 -2.70 12.66
CA GLY A 321 1.52 -3.23 13.40
C GLY A 321 2.01 -2.34 14.56
N ARG A 322 1.57 -1.08 14.64
CA ARG A 322 1.94 -0.12 15.70
C ARG A 322 1.59 -0.65 17.09
N VAL A 323 2.55 -0.53 18.00
CA VAL A 323 2.36 -0.73 19.44
C VAL A 323 2.33 0.65 20.07
N LEU A 324 1.23 1.01 20.74
CA LEU A 324 1.01 2.37 21.26
C LEU A 324 0.92 2.41 22.78
N ASP A 325 0.59 1.29 23.42
CA ASP A 325 0.63 1.15 24.87
C ASP A 325 2.04 0.81 25.36
N GLY A 326 2.44 1.39 26.49
CA GLY A 326 3.78 1.21 27.05
C GLY A 326 4.89 1.76 26.14
N ARG A 327 5.77 0.87 25.64
CA ARG A 327 6.90 1.27 24.79
C ARG A 327 6.45 1.34 23.34
N ARG A 328 6.07 2.55 22.93
CA ARG A 328 5.61 2.85 21.57
C ARG A 328 6.63 2.38 20.51
N GLY A 329 6.14 1.72 19.47
CA GLY A 329 6.92 1.23 18.34
C GLY A 329 6.11 1.24 17.04
N MET A 330 6.77 1.50 15.91
CA MET A 330 6.13 1.49 14.59
C MET A 330 5.60 0.08 14.24
N VAL A 331 6.34 -0.93 14.68
CA VAL A 331 5.96 -2.35 14.66
C VAL A 331 6.30 -2.98 16.00
N GLY A 332 5.58 -4.03 16.37
CA GLY A 332 5.88 -4.83 17.57
C GLY A 332 7.21 -5.59 17.47
N GLU A 333 7.76 -6.01 18.61
CA GLU A 333 9.06 -6.72 18.66
C GLU A 333 9.04 -8.02 17.85
N ARG A 334 7.98 -8.83 17.96
CA ARG A 334 7.84 -10.08 17.19
C ARG A 334 7.82 -9.85 15.68
N GLU A 335 7.22 -8.75 15.25
CA GLU A 335 7.18 -8.40 13.83
C GLU A 335 8.53 -7.86 13.36
N MET A 336 9.26 -7.12 14.20
CA MET A 336 10.64 -6.72 13.92
C MET A 336 11.59 -7.93 13.81
N ASP A 337 11.43 -8.95 14.66
CA ASP A 337 12.18 -10.21 14.55
C ASP A 337 11.89 -10.89 13.20
N TRP A 338 10.61 -11.01 12.84
CA TRP A 338 10.21 -11.55 11.54
C TRP A 338 10.76 -10.73 10.36
N ILE A 339 10.73 -9.40 10.42
CA ILE A 339 11.31 -8.48 9.42
C ILE A 339 12.81 -8.77 9.27
N THR A 340 13.51 -8.99 10.38
CA THR A 340 14.95 -9.30 10.40
C THR A 340 15.23 -10.65 9.74
N GLU A 341 14.42 -11.67 10.00
CA GLU A 341 14.51 -12.97 9.32
C GLU A 341 14.22 -12.86 7.82
N GLN A 342 13.28 -12.00 7.41
CA GLN A 342 12.91 -11.87 6.00
C GLN A 342 13.96 -11.17 5.14
N VAL A 343 14.94 -10.48 5.72
CA VAL A 343 16.05 -9.93 4.94
C VAL A 343 17.19 -10.93 4.74
N ASP A 344 17.14 -12.12 5.34
CA ASP A 344 18.19 -13.13 5.21
C ASP A 344 18.18 -13.82 3.84
N GLY A 345 19.36 -14.03 3.28
CA GLY A 345 19.57 -14.73 2.01
C GLY A 345 20.18 -13.86 0.93
N ASP A 346 20.31 -14.44 -0.25
CA ASP A 346 21.04 -13.81 -1.36
C ASP A 346 20.07 -13.17 -2.36
N TYR A 347 20.23 -11.86 -2.55
CA TYR A 347 19.55 -11.04 -3.55
C TYR A 347 20.45 -9.87 -3.92
N ARG A 348 20.21 -9.27 -5.08
CA ARG A 348 21.01 -8.16 -5.60
C ARG A 348 20.46 -6.80 -5.20
N HIS A 349 19.13 -6.70 -5.04
CA HIS A 349 18.46 -5.48 -4.61
C HIS A 349 17.43 -5.80 -3.52
N LEU A 350 17.42 -5.01 -2.46
CA LEU A 350 16.38 -5.04 -1.44
C LEU A 350 15.46 -3.82 -1.60
N LEU A 351 14.17 -4.07 -1.71
CA LEU A 351 13.11 -3.08 -1.65
C LEU A 351 12.38 -3.24 -0.32
N ILE A 352 12.23 -2.16 0.44
CA ILE A 352 11.45 -2.12 1.67
C ILE A 352 10.24 -1.23 1.41
N GLY A 353 9.04 -1.80 1.30
CA GLY A 353 7.80 -1.04 1.20
C GLY A 353 7.25 -0.70 2.59
N THR A 354 6.80 0.52 2.80
CA THR A 354 6.08 0.95 4.01
C THR A 354 5.17 2.10 3.61
N SER A 355 4.00 2.22 4.22
CA SER A 355 3.06 3.29 3.84
C SER A 355 3.67 4.68 4.13
N LEU A 356 4.35 4.80 5.28
CA LEU A 356 4.96 6.03 5.75
C LEU A 356 6.45 6.13 5.38
N PRO A 357 6.93 7.29 4.89
CA PRO A 357 8.36 7.48 4.63
C PRO A 357 9.23 7.27 5.86
N TRP A 358 10.30 6.49 5.68
CA TRP A 358 11.35 6.35 6.67
C TRP A 358 12.16 7.65 6.80
N LEU A 359 12.56 8.25 5.66
CA LEU A 359 13.38 9.47 5.64
C LEU A 359 12.64 10.68 5.06
N MET A 360 12.22 11.60 5.92
CA MET A 360 11.50 12.81 5.52
C MET A 360 12.42 14.03 5.34
N ALA A 361 11.82 15.17 4.98
CA ALA A 361 12.46 16.48 5.11
C ALA A 361 13.11 16.64 6.50
N PRO A 362 14.41 16.98 6.61
CA PRO A 362 15.13 17.01 7.89
C PRO A 362 14.45 17.87 8.97
N ALA A 363 13.87 19.02 8.60
CA ALA A 363 13.15 19.86 9.54
C ALA A 363 11.88 19.19 10.11
N LEU A 364 11.12 18.47 9.27
CA LEU A 364 9.93 17.73 9.72
C LEU A 364 10.32 16.53 10.59
N HIS A 365 11.34 15.78 10.16
CA HIS A 365 11.91 14.68 10.96
C HIS A 365 12.30 15.12 12.37
N ASP A 366 12.98 16.27 12.50
CA ASP A 366 13.39 16.78 13.81
C ASP A 366 12.20 17.24 14.66
N ILE A 367 11.16 17.81 14.06
CA ILE A 367 9.93 18.22 14.77
C ILE A 367 9.22 16.98 15.34
N GLU A 368 9.11 15.91 14.57
CA GLU A 368 8.50 14.65 15.01
C GLU A 368 9.30 13.99 16.14
N ALA A 369 10.62 13.83 15.96
CA ALA A 369 11.48 13.26 16.99
C ALA A 369 11.48 14.10 18.28
N TRP A 370 11.40 15.43 18.15
CA TRP A 370 11.23 16.34 19.28
C TRP A 370 9.90 16.15 19.99
N ASN A 371 8.81 16.07 19.22
CA ASN A 371 7.47 15.84 19.74
C ASN A 371 7.42 14.52 20.52
N GLU A 372 8.01 13.44 20.00
CA GLU A 372 8.11 12.15 20.67
C GLU A 372 8.77 12.26 22.05
N VAL A 373 9.93 12.94 22.13
CA VAL A 373 10.65 13.15 23.39
C VAL A 373 9.82 13.93 24.41
N LEU A 374 9.02 14.90 23.96
CA LEU A 374 8.16 15.67 24.85
C LEU A 374 6.93 14.87 25.31
N CYS A 375 6.29 14.11 24.42
CA CYS A 375 5.18 13.24 24.75
C CYS A 375 5.59 12.13 25.74
N ALA A 376 6.86 11.69 25.74
CA ALA A 376 7.38 10.75 26.73
C ALA A 376 7.37 11.27 28.17
N GLY A 377 7.04 12.55 28.39
CA GLY A 377 6.69 13.08 29.72
C GLY A 377 7.85 13.30 30.69
N ARG A 378 9.10 13.12 30.25
CA ARG A 378 10.32 13.35 31.06
C ARG A 378 10.43 14.78 31.62
N ARG A 379 9.67 15.72 31.06
CA ARG A 379 9.65 17.15 31.42
C ARG A 379 8.35 17.59 32.10
N GLY A 380 7.52 16.65 32.53
CA GLY A 380 6.27 16.91 33.22
C GLY A 380 5.03 16.65 32.37
N ARG A 381 3.93 16.31 33.07
CA ARG A 381 2.68 15.83 32.46
C ARG A 381 1.97 16.89 31.60
N LEU A 382 2.00 18.16 32.00
CA LEU A 382 1.34 19.24 31.26
C LEU A 382 1.96 19.46 29.87
N LEU A 383 3.30 19.47 29.80
CA LEU A 383 4.01 19.59 28.52
C LEU A 383 3.79 18.36 27.65
N ALA A 384 3.75 17.16 28.24
CA ALA A 384 3.42 15.92 27.53
C ALA A 384 2.03 15.99 26.91
N ALA A 385 1.01 16.41 27.68
CA ALA A 385 -0.37 16.54 27.19
C ALA A 385 -0.50 17.61 26.09
N ALA A 386 0.18 18.75 26.22
CA ALA A 386 0.20 19.77 25.18
C ALA A 386 0.90 19.28 23.90
N SER A 387 1.99 18.52 24.04
CA SER A 387 2.72 17.94 22.91
C SER A 387 1.92 16.83 22.23
N GLU A 388 1.17 16.05 22.99
CA GLU A 388 0.26 15.03 22.45
C GLU A 388 -0.90 15.66 21.67
N LYS A 389 -1.41 16.80 22.14
CA LYS A 389 -2.38 17.59 21.37
C LYS A 389 -1.78 18.12 20.06
N LEU A 390 -0.51 18.56 20.08
CA LEU A 390 0.19 19.00 18.88
C LEU A 390 0.40 17.83 17.90
N ARG A 391 0.79 16.65 18.40
CA ARG A 391 1.00 15.43 17.59
C ARG A 391 -0.21 15.13 16.72
N ARG A 392 -1.38 15.07 17.37
CA ARG A 392 -2.68 14.74 16.75
C ARG A 392 -3.29 15.87 15.91
N ALA A 393 -2.70 17.06 15.92
CA ALA A 393 -3.22 18.19 15.17
C ALA A 393 -2.35 18.54 13.95
N ALA A 394 -1.21 17.87 13.83
CA ALA A 394 -0.22 18.11 12.79
C ALA A 394 0.31 16.77 12.23
N ASP A 395 -0.42 15.69 12.48
CA ASP A 395 -0.21 14.35 11.93
C ASP A 395 1.25 13.88 12.07
N LEU A 396 1.79 14.09 13.27
CA LEU A 396 3.19 13.78 13.60
C LEU A 396 3.31 12.28 13.91
N GLU A 397 3.23 11.44 12.88
CA GLU A 397 3.10 10.00 13.04
C GLU A 397 3.96 9.14 12.11
N HIS A 398 4.90 9.74 11.40
CA HIS A 398 5.84 8.99 10.57
C HIS A 398 6.89 8.27 11.41
N TRP A 399 7.82 7.56 10.75
CA TRP A 399 8.90 6.84 11.42
C TRP A 399 9.72 7.68 12.40
N ALA A 400 9.84 9.00 12.17
CA ALA A 400 10.57 9.90 13.07
C ALA A 400 9.86 10.13 14.42
N SER A 401 8.54 9.91 14.49
CA SER A 401 7.75 9.88 15.72
C SER A 401 7.83 8.55 16.49
N PHE A 402 8.65 7.61 16.02
CA PHE A 402 8.88 6.29 16.62
C PHE A 402 10.39 5.99 16.65
N GLY A 403 11.16 6.80 17.38
CA GLY A 403 12.62 6.82 17.32
C GLY A 403 13.29 5.46 17.56
N ALA A 404 12.76 4.63 18.46
CA ALA A 404 13.31 3.29 18.70
C ALA A 404 13.15 2.37 17.48
N SER A 405 12.00 2.40 16.79
CA SER A 405 11.77 1.62 15.57
C SER A 405 12.57 2.19 14.39
N PHE A 406 12.67 3.52 14.29
CA PHE A 406 13.52 4.18 13.30
C PHE A 406 14.99 3.75 13.41
N GLU A 407 15.54 3.73 14.63
CA GLU A 407 16.92 3.31 14.89
C GLU A 407 17.14 1.82 14.56
N LYS A 408 16.19 0.95 14.90
CA LYS A 408 16.25 -0.47 14.55
C LYS A 408 16.23 -0.71 13.05
N LEU A 409 15.33 -0.05 12.32
CA LEU A 409 15.28 -0.16 10.85
C LEU A 409 16.58 0.36 10.21
N ALA A 410 17.11 1.49 10.70
CA ALA A 410 18.39 2.02 10.24
C ALA A 410 19.55 1.04 10.48
N ALA A 411 19.57 0.39 11.65
CA ALA A 411 20.58 -0.61 11.99
C ALA A 411 20.47 -1.85 11.08
N LEU A 412 19.25 -2.34 10.83
CA LEU A 412 18.97 -3.47 9.94
C LEU A 412 19.40 -3.19 8.50
N ILE A 413 18.99 -2.04 7.94
CA ILE A 413 19.42 -1.62 6.59
C ILE A 413 20.95 -1.50 6.54
N GLY A 414 21.58 -0.98 7.59
CA GLY A 414 23.02 -0.93 7.73
C GLY A 414 23.67 -2.32 7.69
N ALA A 415 23.13 -3.29 8.44
CA ALA A 415 23.60 -4.67 8.52
C ALA A 415 23.47 -5.41 7.18
N VAL A 416 22.30 -5.30 6.54
CA VAL A 416 22.07 -5.80 5.18
C VAL A 416 23.10 -5.19 4.23
N GLY A 417 23.27 -3.88 4.26
CA GLY A 417 24.20 -3.20 3.36
C GLY A 417 25.68 -3.43 3.66
N ARG A 418 26.00 -4.06 4.80
CA ARG A 418 27.34 -4.61 5.09
C ARG A 418 27.47 -6.08 4.71
N GLY A 419 26.38 -6.74 4.31
CA GLY A 419 26.33 -8.15 3.91
C GLY A 419 26.22 -9.11 5.09
N GLU A 420 25.79 -8.64 6.27
CA GLU A 420 25.69 -9.46 7.49
C GLU A 420 24.51 -10.46 7.43
N HIS A 421 23.53 -10.21 6.56
CA HIS A 421 22.35 -11.06 6.33
C HIS A 421 22.44 -11.90 5.04
N ALA A 422 23.52 -11.74 4.26
CA ALA A 422 23.72 -12.49 3.03
C ALA A 422 24.38 -13.84 3.33
N GLY A 423 23.90 -14.92 2.71
CA GLY A 423 24.47 -16.26 2.90
C GLY A 423 25.93 -16.33 2.45
N GLY A 424 26.26 -15.61 1.35
CA GLY A 424 27.62 -15.46 0.84
C GLY A 424 28.41 -14.26 1.38
N GLY A 425 27.88 -13.51 2.36
CA GLY A 425 28.52 -12.30 2.89
C GLY A 425 28.63 -11.12 1.91
N THR A 426 27.97 -11.21 0.75
CA THR A 426 27.96 -10.15 -0.27
C THR A 426 26.75 -9.27 -0.06
N ALA A 427 26.97 -7.98 0.23
CA ALA A 427 25.89 -7.01 0.38
C ALA A 427 25.13 -6.82 -0.96
N PRO A 428 23.83 -6.51 -0.93
CA PRO A 428 23.10 -6.14 -2.14
C PRO A 428 23.71 -4.87 -2.76
N ASP A 429 23.53 -4.66 -4.06
CA ASP A 429 23.99 -3.44 -4.73
C ASP A 429 23.20 -2.22 -4.23
N THR A 430 21.88 -2.37 -4.00
CA THR A 430 21.03 -1.30 -3.48
C THR A 430 20.05 -1.76 -2.41
N VAL A 431 19.74 -0.84 -1.48
CA VAL A 431 18.57 -0.93 -0.59
C VAL A 431 17.69 0.29 -0.82
N CYS A 432 16.46 0.08 -1.28
CA CYS A 432 15.50 1.16 -1.58
C CYS A 432 14.28 1.05 -0.68
N VAL A 433 14.01 2.08 0.13
CA VAL A 433 12.76 2.21 0.88
C VAL A 433 11.73 2.92 0.00
N LEU A 434 10.61 2.26 -0.26
CA LEU A 434 9.49 2.77 -1.06
C LEU A 434 8.38 3.21 -0.11
N SER A 435 7.82 4.41 -0.30
CA SER A 435 6.71 4.88 0.55
C SER A 435 5.76 5.88 -0.10
N GLY A 436 4.72 6.24 0.67
CA GLY A 436 3.60 7.09 0.29
C GLY A 436 3.29 8.21 1.30
N ASP A 437 2.00 8.36 1.62
CA ASP A 437 1.37 9.24 2.63
C ASP A 437 1.46 10.77 2.38
N VAL A 438 2.67 11.31 2.16
CA VAL A 438 2.93 12.75 2.30
C VAL A 438 2.45 13.67 1.15
N HIS A 439 1.65 13.14 0.21
CA HIS A 439 1.08 13.87 -0.94
C HIS A 439 2.08 14.64 -1.82
N HIS A 440 3.35 14.24 -1.84
CA HIS A 440 4.34 14.72 -2.80
C HIS A 440 5.42 13.67 -3.07
N ALA A 441 6.05 13.75 -4.25
CA ALA A 441 7.11 12.83 -4.62
C ALA A 441 8.50 13.41 -4.32
N TYR A 442 9.43 12.57 -3.86
CA TYR A 442 10.85 12.92 -3.71
C TYR A 442 11.76 11.70 -3.72
N ILE A 443 13.03 11.96 -3.97
CA ILE A 443 14.10 10.95 -3.96
C ILE A 443 15.20 11.46 -3.03
N ALA A 444 15.64 10.64 -2.08
CA ALA A 444 16.76 10.94 -1.21
C ALA A 444 17.77 9.78 -1.17
N SER A 445 19.05 10.13 -1.12
CA SER A 445 20.13 9.19 -0.84
C SER A 445 20.43 9.19 0.65
N ALA A 446 20.72 8.01 1.20
CA ALA A 446 21.04 7.81 2.60
C ALA A 446 22.48 7.31 2.76
N THR A 447 23.16 7.82 3.77
CA THR A 447 24.50 7.41 4.18
C THR A 447 24.42 6.87 5.60
N LEU A 448 24.71 5.57 5.72
CA LEU A 448 24.78 4.85 6.99
C LEU A 448 26.26 4.67 7.41
N PRO A 449 26.57 4.69 8.71
CA PRO A 449 27.91 4.49 9.23
C PRO A 449 28.35 3.03 9.11
N GLY A 450 29.64 2.77 9.40
CA GLY A 450 30.14 1.40 9.58
C GLY A 450 30.53 0.66 8.29
N GLY A 451 30.78 1.37 7.19
CA GLY A 451 31.27 0.75 5.95
C GLY A 451 30.20 0.03 5.13
N THR A 452 28.93 0.47 5.23
CA THR A 452 27.85 0.03 4.34
C THR A 452 28.26 0.16 2.87
N ARG A 453 28.21 -0.96 2.15
CA ARG A 453 28.63 -1.10 0.75
C ARG A 453 27.49 -0.81 -0.22
N SER A 454 26.26 -1.17 0.14
CA SER A 454 25.07 -0.91 -0.66
C SER A 454 24.77 0.57 -0.78
N ALA A 455 24.26 0.98 -1.93
CA ALA A 455 23.68 2.30 -2.10
C ALA A 455 22.26 2.32 -1.53
N VAL A 456 21.96 3.25 -0.61
CA VAL A 456 20.68 3.29 0.12
C VAL A 456 19.85 4.51 -0.28
N TYR A 457 18.58 4.30 -0.59
CA TYR A 457 17.67 5.34 -1.06
C TYR A 457 16.31 5.31 -0.35
N GLN A 458 15.73 6.49 -0.17
CA GLN A 458 14.30 6.68 0.11
C GLN A 458 13.65 7.18 -1.18
N LEU A 459 12.62 6.47 -1.63
CA LEU A 459 11.87 6.73 -2.85
C LEU A 459 10.39 6.90 -2.48
N THR A 460 9.91 8.13 -2.48
CA THR A 460 8.54 8.45 -2.05
C THR A 460 7.74 8.95 -3.24
N CYS A 461 6.57 8.34 -3.48
CA CYS A 461 5.70 8.68 -4.61
C CYS A 461 4.24 8.80 -4.15
N SER A 462 3.81 10.04 -3.93
CA SER A 462 2.43 10.39 -3.59
C SER A 462 2.10 11.76 -4.19
N PRO A 463 0.86 12.05 -4.60
CA PRO A 463 -0.28 11.14 -4.72
C PRO A 463 -0.41 10.47 -6.09
N LEU A 464 -1.15 9.35 -6.18
CA LEU A 464 -1.59 8.74 -7.44
C LEU A 464 -2.82 9.45 -8.03
N HIS A 465 -3.73 9.92 -7.17
CA HIS A 465 -4.88 10.74 -7.55
C HIS A 465 -5.36 11.50 -6.31
N ASN A 466 -4.69 12.60 -5.97
CA ASN A 466 -5.07 13.47 -4.85
C ASN A 466 -4.56 14.90 -5.08
N ARG A 467 -4.96 15.84 -4.22
CA ARG A 467 -4.60 17.25 -4.35
C ARG A 467 -4.01 17.82 -3.07
N VAL A 468 -2.84 18.46 -3.24
CA VAL A 468 -2.24 19.26 -2.17
C VAL A 468 -2.61 20.75 -2.29
N PRO A 469 -3.12 21.38 -1.23
CA PRO A 469 -3.34 22.82 -1.18
C PRO A 469 -2.05 23.64 -1.37
N PRO A 470 -2.11 24.82 -2.04
CA PRO A 470 -0.91 25.61 -2.36
C PRO A 470 -0.03 25.99 -1.16
N ALA A 471 -0.64 26.28 0.00
CA ALA A 471 0.09 26.64 1.22
C ALA A 471 0.96 25.48 1.73
N MET A 472 0.46 24.25 1.70
CA MET A 472 1.21 23.06 2.08
C MET A 472 2.40 22.82 1.15
N LYS A 473 2.25 23.06 -0.16
CA LYS A 473 3.36 22.94 -1.13
C LYS A 473 4.56 23.83 -0.74
N LEU A 474 4.30 25.02 -0.19
CA LEU A 474 5.35 25.92 0.30
C LEU A 474 6.01 25.36 1.57
N ALA A 475 5.23 24.86 2.52
CA ALA A 475 5.72 24.25 3.74
C ALA A 475 6.64 23.04 3.45
N PHE A 476 6.20 22.13 2.56
CA PHE A 476 6.99 20.98 2.14
C PHE A 476 8.31 21.38 1.47
N ARG A 477 8.30 22.39 0.60
CA ARG A 477 9.54 22.93 0.02
C ARG A 477 10.49 23.49 1.07
N ALA A 478 9.95 24.24 2.04
CA ALA A 478 10.72 24.84 3.11
C ALA A 478 11.36 23.79 4.04
N GLY A 479 10.68 22.67 4.30
CA GLY A 479 11.17 21.60 5.18
C GLY A 479 12.50 20.97 4.72
N TRP A 480 12.80 21.01 3.43
CA TRP A 480 14.05 20.52 2.85
C TRP A 480 15.20 21.54 2.86
N SER A 481 14.97 22.76 3.35
CA SER A 481 16.01 23.79 3.42
C SER A 481 16.95 23.56 4.60
N SER A 482 18.26 23.63 4.34
CA SER A 482 19.28 23.58 5.41
C SER A 482 19.17 24.73 6.41
N VAL A 483 18.57 25.86 6.01
CA VAL A 483 18.29 26.99 6.92
C VAL A 483 17.12 26.64 7.83
N ALA A 484 16.05 26.06 7.28
CA ALA A 484 14.90 25.62 8.07
C ALA A 484 15.32 24.54 9.08
N GLU A 485 16.07 23.54 8.63
CA GLU A 485 16.63 22.50 9.51
C GLU A 485 17.44 23.10 10.67
N ARG A 486 18.42 23.97 10.37
CA ARG A 486 19.27 24.59 11.41
C ARG A 486 18.47 25.44 12.40
N SER A 487 17.51 26.22 11.90
CA SER A 487 16.64 27.06 12.73
C SER A 487 15.76 26.21 13.64
N VAL A 488 15.13 25.17 13.09
CA VAL A 488 14.30 24.20 13.84
C VAL A 488 15.14 23.52 14.91
N ARG A 489 16.28 22.92 14.57
CA ARG A 489 17.21 22.28 15.52
C ARG A 489 17.64 23.23 16.64
N THR A 490 17.94 24.49 16.32
CA THR A 490 18.37 25.50 17.30
C THR A 490 17.22 25.82 18.25
N LEU A 491 16.02 26.08 17.72
CA LEU A 491 14.84 26.44 18.50
C LEU A 491 14.45 25.30 19.45
N ILE A 492 14.24 24.09 18.92
CA ILE A 492 13.76 22.95 19.70
C ILE A 492 14.82 22.43 20.68
N GLY A 493 16.11 22.58 20.34
CA GLY A 493 17.24 22.17 21.18
C GLY A 493 17.38 22.97 22.48
N THR A 494 16.84 24.20 22.54
CA THR A 494 16.74 24.97 23.79
C THR A 494 15.75 24.35 24.76
N ILE A 495 14.71 23.71 24.23
CA ILE A 495 13.72 22.99 25.00
C ILE A 495 14.28 21.61 25.25
N ALA A 496 14.24 20.66 24.32
CA ALA A 496 14.65 19.27 24.55
C ALA A 496 15.77 18.82 23.61
N ARG A 497 16.68 17.99 24.12
CA ARG A 497 17.74 17.38 23.32
C ARG A 497 17.18 16.18 22.55
N ILE A 498 17.31 16.22 21.24
CA ILE A 498 16.89 15.15 20.33
C ILE A 498 18.11 14.25 20.08
N PRO A 499 17.94 12.91 20.09
CA PRO A 499 18.95 12.00 19.59
C PRO A 499 19.36 12.36 18.17
N ARG A 500 20.65 12.24 17.84
CA ARG A 500 21.07 12.40 16.44
C ARG A 500 20.67 11.14 15.68
N PRO A 501 20.00 11.25 14.52
CA PRO A 501 19.68 10.08 13.72
C PRO A 501 20.94 9.28 13.37
N PRO A 502 20.91 7.94 13.41
CA PRO A 502 22.04 7.09 13.01
C PRO A 502 22.34 7.13 11.50
N VAL A 503 21.50 7.81 10.72
CA VAL A 503 21.58 7.94 9.26
C VAL A 503 21.62 9.41 8.87
N ARG A 504 22.38 9.75 7.84
CA ARG A 504 22.32 11.06 7.17
C ARG A 504 21.71 10.89 5.80
N TRP A 505 20.93 11.85 5.33
CA TRP A 505 20.35 11.76 3.99
C TRP A 505 20.29 13.12 3.30
N HIS A 506 20.29 13.06 1.98
CA HIS A 506 20.32 14.21 1.10
C HIS A 506 19.33 14.02 -0.04
N ARG A 507 18.51 15.05 -0.28
CA ARG A 507 17.53 15.06 -1.35
C ARG A 507 18.22 15.13 -2.71
N LEU A 508 17.91 14.18 -3.58
CA LEU A 508 18.35 14.13 -4.97
C LEU A 508 17.34 14.81 -5.91
N ALA A 509 16.04 14.61 -5.66
CA ALA A 509 14.96 15.25 -6.42
C ALA A 509 13.75 15.55 -5.54
N GLY A 510 12.94 16.52 -5.97
CA GLY A 510 11.71 16.97 -5.30
C GLY A 510 11.88 18.06 -4.24
N PRO A 511 10.84 18.35 -3.45
CA PRO A 511 9.49 17.77 -3.55
C PRO A 511 8.82 18.15 -4.88
N LEU A 512 8.22 17.17 -5.54
CA LEU A 512 7.44 17.30 -6.77
C LEU A 512 5.96 17.13 -6.43
N PHE A 513 5.10 17.87 -7.13
CA PHE A 513 3.68 17.90 -6.84
C PHE A 513 2.89 17.65 -8.12
N GLY A 514 1.83 16.86 -7.99
CA GLY A 514 0.96 16.40 -9.07
C GLY A 514 0.64 14.93 -8.83
N ASN A 515 -0.27 14.38 -9.62
CA ASN A 515 -0.54 12.95 -9.56
C ASN A 515 0.59 12.20 -10.26
N ASP A 516 1.37 11.43 -9.53
CA ASP A 516 2.61 10.83 -10.00
C ASP A 516 2.62 9.30 -9.80
N VAL A 517 3.28 8.58 -10.72
CA VAL A 517 3.62 7.16 -10.58
C VAL A 517 5.12 6.97 -10.81
N MET A 518 5.78 6.22 -9.93
CA MET A 518 7.23 6.01 -9.99
C MET A 518 7.53 4.59 -10.47
N SER A 519 8.45 4.46 -11.42
CA SER A 519 8.95 3.18 -11.93
C SER A 519 10.43 3.01 -11.56
N LEU A 520 10.77 1.97 -10.82
CA LEU A 520 12.13 1.57 -10.47
C LEU A 520 12.56 0.37 -11.33
N THR A 521 13.54 0.57 -12.20
CA THR A 521 14.12 -0.48 -13.04
C THR A 521 15.48 -0.91 -12.50
N LEU A 522 15.61 -2.21 -12.26
CA LEU A 522 16.75 -2.90 -11.67
C LEU A 522 17.31 -3.86 -12.72
N ASP A 523 18.53 -3.60 -13.18
CA ASP A 523 19.21 -4.34 -14.26
C ASP A 523 20.66 -4.63 -13.89
N GLY A 524 20.93 -5.88 -13.55
CA GLY A 524 22.22 -6.26 -12.99
C GLY A 524 22.46 -5.48 -11.70
N SER A 525 23.57 -4.74 -11.58
CA SER A 525 23.84 -3.88 -10.41
C SER A 525 23.26 -2.48 -10.54
N ARG A 526 22.66 -2.16 -11.69
CA ARG A 526 22.20 -0.82 -12.01
C ARG A 526 20.79 -0.64 -11.49
N ALA A 527 20.55 0.48 -10.83
CA ALA A 527 19.23 0.91 -10.44
C ALA A 527 18.93 2.26 -11.09
N SER A 528 17.78 2.37 -11.74
CA SER A 528 17.32 3.60 -12.36
C SER A 528 15.85 3.84 -12.08
N ILE A 529 15.48 5.10 -12.00
CA ILE A 529 14.12 5.49 -11.67
C ILE A 529 13.57 6.45 -12.70
N ARG A 530 12.27 6.34 -12.95
CA ARG A 530 11.47 7.25 -13.73
C ARG A 530 10.28 7.69 -12.90
N LEU A 531 10.04 8.98 -12.81
CA LEU A 531 8.82 9.54 -12.25
C LEU A 531 8.00 10.15 -13.37
N ASP A 532 6.74 9.72 -13.44
CA ASP A 532 5.79 10.13 -14.44
C ASP A 532 4.62 10.85 -13.78
N GLN A 533 4.29 12.02 -14.31
CA GLN A 533 3.20 12.85 -13.83
C GLN A 533 2.00 12.76 -14.77
N ALA A 534 0.81 12.61 -14.22
CA ALA A 534 -0.43 12.67 -14.94
C ALA A 534 -0.68 14.08 -15.50
N GLY A 535 -1.24 14.13 -16.72
CA GLY A 535 -1.74 15.36 -17.31
C GLY A 535 -3.01 15.89 -16.61
N PRO A 536 -3.55 17.03 -17.09
CA PRO A 536 -4.86 17.50 -16.68
C PRO A 536 -5.93 16.43 -16.92
N ASP A 537 -6.99 16.45 -16.12
CA ASP A 537 -8.13 15.58 -16.35
C ASP A 537 -8.81 15.91 -17.70
N GLY A 538 -9.12 14.88 -18.48
CA GLY A 538 -9.56 15.00 -19.88
C GLY A 538 -10.00 13.65 -20.44
N GLU A 539 -10.45 13.61 -21.71
CA GLU A 539 -11.01 12.38 -22.30
C GLU A 539 -10.04 11.20 -22.35
N GLN A 540 -8.72 11.46 -22.38
CA GLN A 540 -7.70 10.41 -22.35
C GLN A 540 -6.62 10.74 -21.31
N PRO A 541 -6.46 9.92 -20.26
CA PRO A 541 -5.42 10.13 -19.26
C PRO A 541 -4.05 9.88 -19.89
N SER A 542 -3.08 10.75 -19.59
CA SER A 542 -1.72 10.69 -20.14
C SER A 542 -0.67 10.89 -19.06
N LEU A 543 0.53 10.35 -19.29
CA LEU A 543 1.67 10.48 -18.38
C LEU A 543 2.84 11.17 -19.08
N ARG A 544 3.40 12.20 -18.43
CA ARG A 544 4.64 12.87 -18.85
C ARG A 544 5.77 12.53 -17.89
N GLU A 545 6.89 12.09 -18.43
CA GLU A 545 8.12 11.92 -17.65
C GLU A 545 8.59 13.28 -17.11
N ILE A 546 8.77 13.37 -15.79
CA ILE A 546 9.26 14.59 -15.11
C ILE A 546 10.63 14.39 -14.44
N VAL A 547 11.00 13.14 -14.12
CA VAL A 547 12.33 12.79 -13.63
C VAL A 547 12.76 11.46 -14.23
N ARG A 548 14.02 11.40 -14.64
CA ARG A 548 14.73 10.16 -14.93
C ARG A 548 16.12 10.24 -14.32
N MET A 549 16.48 9.25 -13.52
CA MET A 549 17.72 9.28 -12.75
C MET A 549 18.32 7.88 -12.63
N ARG A 550 19.64 7.78 -12.77
CA ARG A 550 20.39 6.59 -12.36
C ARG A 550 20.75 6.73 -10.89
N LEU A 551 20.41 5.72 -10.09
CA LEU A 551 20.71 5.65 -8.66
C LEU A 551 22.09 5.01 -8.45
N ALA A 552 22.32 3.81 -9.01
CA ALA A 552 23.58 3.04 -8.92
C ALA A 552 24.02 2.50 -10.30
#